data_AF-A0A351KZ30-F1
#
_entry.id   AF-A0A351KZ30-F1
#
_cell.length_a   1.000
_cell.length_b   1.000
_cell.length_c   1.000
_cell.angle_alpha   90.00
_cell.angle_beta   90.00
_cell.angle_gamma   90.00
#
_symmetry.space_group_name_H-M   'P 1'
#
loop_
_entity.id
_entity.type
_entity.pdbx_description
1 polymer ?
#
loop_
_entity_poly.entity_id
_entity_poly.type
_entity_poly.pdbx_seq_one_letter_code
_entity_poly.pdbx_strand_id
1 'polypeptide(L)'
;MLTSIHGISELLNCWLSQQVTQEGFAWLSEKQKHISADVNLRVFFAAFSAVPRYTGKEKLELTNSDLQAADRMRRDWYPGDWSVDQAARTLLLLALPQEDMQKYLLALDQIFSNADVGELVALYQSLPLLPFPEQLRKRAAEGVRSNMTSVFNAVALRNPYPADYFDNIAWNQMILKALFVGSPLYLIQGFDRRANPELARMLIDYVRERLAAKRSVSPELWRAVGQFADAEMLTDIPQFLEIRN
;
A
#
# COMPACT_ATOMS: atom_id res chain seq x y z
N MET A 1 -19.39 -4.80 5.41
CA MET A 1 -17.96 -4.87 5.79
C MET A 1 -17.51 -6.33 5.90
N LEU A 2 -18.13 -7.15 6.77
CA LEU A 2 -17.80 -8.58 6.93
C LEU A 2 -17.90 -9.43 5.63
N THR A 3 -18.94 -9.21 4.82
CA THR A 3 -19.14 -9.93 3.55
C THR A 3 -18.02 -9.70 2.53
N SER A 4 -17.37 -8.53 2.55
CA SER A 4 -16.26 -8.21 1.64
C SER A 4 -14.96 -8.88 2.08
N ILE A 5 -14.69 -8.94 3.40
CA ILE A 5 -13.49 -9.59 3.94
C ILE A 5 -13.50 -11.10 3.72
N HIS A 6 -14.67 -11.74 3.86
CA HIS A 6 -14.81 -13.15 3.58
C HIS A 6 -14.48 -13.48 2.11
N GLY A 7 -15.05 -12.73 1.16
CA GLY A 7 -14.76 -12.91 -0.28
C GLY A 7 -13.29 -12.64 -0.65
N ILE A 8 -12.65 -11.65 -0.01
CA ILE A 8 -11.20 -11.41 -0.18
C ILE A 8 -10.38 -12.60 0.33
N SER A 9 -10.77 -13.17 1.47
CA SER A 9 -10.09 -14.31 2.08
C SER A 9 -10.27 -15.59 1.25
N GLU A 10 -11.45 -15.82 0.67
CA GLU A 10 -11.70 -16.90 -0.29
C GLU A 10 -10.84 -16.75 -1.56
N LEU A 11 -10.75 -15.53 -2.09
CA LEU A 11 -9.95 -15.23 -3.28
C LEU A 11 -8.46 -15.47 -3.04
N LEU A 12 -7.91 -14.98 -1.92
CA LEU A 12 -6.54 -15.24 -1.51
C LEU A 12 -6.28 -16.74 -1.30
N ASN A 13 -7.21 -17.46 -0.65
CA ASN A 13 -7.13 -18.90 -0.48
C ASN A 13 -7.05 -19.64 -1.83
N CYS A 14 -7.88 -19.23 -2.79
CA CYS A 14 -7.89 -19.80 -4.14
C CYS A 14 -6.51 -19.65 -4.80
N TRP A 15 -5.96 -18.42 -4.84
CA TRP A 15 -4.65 -18.17 -5.44
C TRP A 15 -3.51 -18.92 -4.76
N LEU A 16 -3.50 -18.93 -3.43
CA LEU A 16 -2.46 -19.61 -2.65
C LEU A 16 -2.52 -21.13 -2.87
N SER A 17 -3.70 -21.73 -2.88
CA SER A 17 -3.87 -23.18 -3.09
C SER A 17 -3.27 -23.69 -4.40
N GLN A 18 -3.14 -22.82 -5.41
CA GLN A 18 -2.60 -23.15 -6.73
C GLN A 18 -1.08 -22.97 -6.82
N GLN A 19 -0.47 -22.22 -5.88
CA GLN A 19 0.92 -21.75 -5.99
C GLN A 19 1.82 -22.18 -4.83
N VAL A 20 1.26 -22.69 -3.73
CA VAL A 20 2.03 -23.28 -2.64
C VAL A 20 1.94 -24.80 -2.64
N THR A 21 2.89 -25.46 -1.96
CA THR A 21 2.81 -26.91 -1.75
C THR A 21 1.57 -27.28 -0.93
N GLN A 22 1.10 -28.52 -1.10
CA GLN A 22 -0.04 -29.04 -0.33
C GLN A 22 0.20 -28.95 1.18
N GLU A 23 1.43 -29.22 1.63
CA GLU A 23 1.84 -29.10 3.04
C GLU A 23 1.79 -27.64 3.50
N GLY A 24 2.34 -26.71 2.71
CA GLY A 24 2.31 -25.28 3.03
C GLY A 24 0.89 -24.73 3.10
N PHE A 25 0.01 -25.15 2.19
CA PHE A 25 -1.40 -24.73 2.18
C PHE A 25 -2.18 -25.32 3.36
N ALA A 26 -1.93 -26.59 3.70
CA ALA A 26 -2.54 -27.24 4.86
C ALA A 26 -2.15 -26.53 6.16
N TRP A 27 -0.86 -26.19 6.32
CA TRP A 27 -0.37 -25.41 7.46
C TRP A 27 -1.05 -24.04 7.53
N LEU A 28 -1.16 -23.33 6.40
CA LEU A 28 -1.78 -22.01 6.36
C LEU A 28 -3.26 -22.06 6.74
N SER A 29 -3.99 -23.05 6.20
CA SER A 29 -5.40 -23.30 6.51
C SER A 29 -5.63 -23.64 7.98
N GLU A 30 -4.73 -24.42 8.58
CA GLU A 30 -4.74 -24.70 10.02
C GLU A 30 -4.53 -23.41 10.83
N LYS A 31 -3.51 -22.60 10.51
CA LYS A 31 -3.25 -21.35 11.24
C LYS A 31 -4.38 -20.35 11.10
N GLN A 32 -4.99 -20.22 9.92
CA GLN A 32 -6.17 -19.38 9.73
C GLN A 32 -7.31 -19.78 10.69
N LYS A 33 -7.63 -21.08 10.81
CA LYS A 33 -8.67 -21.58 11.72
C LYS A 33 -8.33 -21.34 13.20
N HIS A 34 -7.07 -21.53 13.57
CA HIS A 34 -6.63 -21.28 14.94
C HIS A 34 -6.72 -19.80 15.31
N ILE A 35 -6.27 -18.91 14.41
CA ILE A 35 -6.29 -17.46 14.62
C ILE A 35 -7.72 -16.91 14.72
N SER A 36 -8.65 -17.44 13.90
CA SER A 36 -10.04 -16.98 13.93
C SER A 36 -10.84 -17.48 15.13
N ALA A 37 -10.44 -18.60 15.76
CA ALA A 37 -11.15 -19.17 16.89
C ALA A 37 -10.77 -18.55 18.24
N ASP A 38 -9.48 -18.23 18.45
CA ASP A 38 -8.99 -17.58 19.66
C ASP A 38 -7.71 -16.78 19.37
N VAL A 39 -7.70 -15.49 19.76
CA VAL A 39 -6.59 -14.58 19.49
C VAL A 39 -5.47 -14.83 20.49
N ASN A 40 -4.74 -15.93 20.31
CA ASN A 40 -3.42 -16.07 20.89
C ASN A 40 -2.42 -15.27 20.04
N LEU A 41 -2.17 -14.01 20.42
CA LEU A 41 -1.27 -13.11 19.69
C LEU A 41 0.13 -13.67 19.50
N ARG A 42 0.63 -14.50 20.42
CA ARG A 42 1.94 -15.16 20.24
C ARG A 42 1.91 -16.17 19.11
N VAL A 43 0.83 -16.95 19.01
CA VAL A 43 0.64 -17.92 17.92
C VAL A 43 0.49 -17.18 16.59
N PHE A 44 -0.29 -16.09 16.58
CA PHE A 44 -0.44 -15.25 15.39
C PHE A 44 0.90 -14.67 14.92
N PHE A 45 1.67 -14.01 15.80
CA PHE A 45 2.97 -13.43 15.42
C PHE A 45 3.96 -14.51 14.96
N ALA A 46 4.03 -15.64 15.68
CA ALA A 46 4.89 -16.75 15.27
C ALA A 46 4.50 -17.31 13.90
N ALA A 47 3.20 -17.46 13.62
CA ALA A 47 2.71 -17.90 12.32
C ALA A 47 3.05 -16.87 11.23
N PHE A 48 2.77 -15.59 11.47
CA PHE A 48 3.03 -14.51 10.52
C PHE A 48 4.51 -14.43 10.09
N SER A 49 5.43 -14.59 11.04
CA SER A 49 6.87 -14.63 10.76
C SER A 49 7.31 -15.95 10.12
N ALA A 50 6.63 -17.07 10.40
CA ALA A 50 6.96 -18.36 9.83
C ALA A 50 6.46 -18.56 8.39
N VAL A 51 5.52 -17.73 7.89
CA VAL A 51 4.89 -17.87 6.56
C VAL A 51 5.89 -18.23 5.45
N PRO A 52 7.01 -17.51 5.25
CA PRO A 52 7.91 -17.79 4.13
C PRO A 52 8.55 -19.19 4.17
N ARG A 53 8.63 -19.82 5.34
CA ARG A 53 9.16 -21.19 5.49
C ARG A 53 8.22 -22.23 4.90
N TYR A 54 6.92 -21.93 4.84
CA TYR A 54 5.88 -22.83 4.36
C TYR A 54 5.40 -22.49 2.95
N THR A 55 5.43 -21.20 2.57
CA THR A 55 4.90 -20.73 1.29
C THR A 55 5.97 -20.37 0.26
N GLY A 56 7.22 -20.17 0.70
CA GLY A 56 8.24 -19.52 -0.12
C GLY A 56 7.96 -18.02 -0.31
N LYS A 57 8.81 -17.35 -1.10
CA LYS A 57 8.76 -15.91 -1.38
C LYS A 57 8.71 -15.59 -2.88
N GLU A 58 8.38 -16.60 -3.69
CA GLU A 58 8.24 -16.42 -5.13
C GLU A 58 7.15 -15.39 -5.44
N LYS A 59 7.21 -14.83 -6.65
CA LYS A 59 6.17 -13.92 -7.13
C LYS A 59 4.83 -14.65 -7.16
N LEU A 60 3.76 -13.97 -6.74
CA LEU A 60 2.40 -14.46 -6.90
C LEU A 60 1.99 -14.26 -8.36
N GLU A 61 1.88 -15.36 -9.09
CA GLU A 61 1.51 -15.35 -10.51
C GLU A 61 0.00 -15.17 -10.64
N LEU A 62 -0.44 -13.95 -11.00
CA LEU A 62 -1.86 -13.61 -11.17
C LEU A 62 -2.18 -13.34 -12.63
N THR A 63 -3.27 -13.93 -13.11
CA THR A 63 -3.79 -13.64 -14.44
C THR A 63 -4.53 -12.30 -14.48
N ASN A 64 -4.83 -11.80 -15.68
CA ASN A 64 -5.71 -10.64 -15.83
C ASN A 64 -7.10 -10.88 -15.21
N SER A 65 -7.60 -12.12 -15.22
CA SER A 65 -8.87 -12.47 -14.59
C SER A 65 -8.79 -12.37 -13.07
N ASP A 66 -7.67 -12.77 -12.48
CA ASP A 66 -7.44 -12.64 -11.03
C ASP A 66 -7.38 -11.18 -10.59
N LEU A 67 -6.67 -10.33 -11.35
CA LEU A 67 -6.61 -8.90 -11.09
C LEU A 67 -7.99 -8.23 -11.21
N GLN A 68 -8.82 -8.66 -12.18
CA GLN A 68 -10.21 -8.19 -12.27
C GLN A 68 -11.07 -8.69 -11.10
N ALA A 69 -10.85 -9.91 -10.61
CA ALA A 69 -11.53 -10.41 -9.43
C ALA A 69 -11.14 -9.61 -8.17
N ALA A 70 -9.86 -9.24 -8.04
CA ALA A 70 -9.36 -8.37 -6.98
C ALA A 70 -10.08 -7.01 -6.99
N ASP A 71 -10.12 -6.34 -8.15
CA ASP A 71 -10.77 -5.03 -8.31
C ASP A 71 -12.29 -5.08 -7.99
N ARG A 72 -12.96 -6.20 -8.31
CA ARG A 72 -14.37 -6.40 -7.93
C ARG A 72 -14.56 -6.55 -6.41
N MET A 73 -13.60 -7.17 -5.71
CA MET A 73 -13.67 -7.33 -4.26
C MET A 73 -13.39 -6.03 -3.52
N ARG A 74 -12.38 -5.29 -3.98
CA ARG A 74 -12.04 -3.95 -3.52
C ARG A 74 -11.62 -3.13 -4.71
N ARG A 75 -12.40 -2.09 -5.04
CA ARG A 75 -12.09 -1.16 -6.12
C ARG A 75 -10.65 -0.66 -5.99
N ASP A 76 -9.93 -0.66 -7.11
CA ASP A 76 -8.54 -0.24 -7.22
C ASP A 76 -7.58 -1.11 -6.40
N TRP A 77 -7.97 -2.32 -5.94
CA TRP A 77 -7.01 -3.25 -5.34
C TRP A 77 -6.17 -3.93 -6.42
N TYR A 78 -4.84 -3.81 -6.31
CA TYR A 78 -3.90 -4.40 -7.26
C TYR A 78 -2.81 -5.22 -6.53
N PRO A 79 -2.94 -6.56 -6.46
CA PRO A 79 -1.93 -7.44 -5.86
C PRO A 79 -0.90 -8.00 -6.85
N GLY A 80 -0.81 -7.48 -8.09
CA GLY A 80 0.00 -8.08 -9.17
C GLY A 80 1.53 -8.07 -8.97
N ASP A 81 2.02 -7.28 -8.01
CA ASP A 81 3.45 -7.22 -7.66
C ASP A 81 3.75 -7.93 -6.33
N TRP A 82 2.77 -8.65 -5.76
CA TRP A 82 2.93 -9.33 -4.48
C TRP A 82 3.71 -10.65 -4.64
N SER A 83 4.37 -11.06 -3.56
CA SER A 83 4.89 -12.42 -3.41
C SER A 83 3.86 -13.34 -2.72
N VAL A 84 4.09 -14.64 -2.82
CA VAL A 84 3.22 -15.65 -2.21
C VAL A 84 3.18 -15.50 -0.67
N ASP A 85 4.30 -15.24 0.00
CA ASP A 85 4.32 -15.01 1.47
C ASP A 85 3.56 -13.75 1.89
N GLN A 86 3.56 -12.71 1.04
CA GLN A 86 2.83 -11.49 1.29
C GLN A 86 1.31 -11.69 1.22
N ALA A 87 0.82 -12.47 0.24
CA ALA A 87 -0.57 -12.86 0.14
C ALA A 87 -1.00 -13.75 1.32
N ALA A 88 -0.16 -14.72 1.71
CA ALA A 88 -0.43 -15.60 2.84
C ALA A 88 -0.44 -14.85 4.18
N ARG A 89 0.48 -13.89 4.39
CA ARG A 89 0.46 -13.00 5.56
C ARG A 89 -0.80 -12.16 5.62
N THR A 90 -1.22 -11.61 4.47
CA THR A 90 -2.47 -10.86 4.37
C THR A 90 -3.67 -11.75 4.74
N LEU A 91 -3.69 -13.00 4.27
CA LEU A 91 -4.73 -13.95 4.64
C LEU A 91 -4.78 -14.23 6.15
N LEU A 92 -3.63 -14.40 6.81
CA LEU A 92 -3.57 -14.56 8.26
C LEU A 92 -4.03 -13.31 9.01
N LEU A 93 -3.72 -12.13 8.48
CA LEU A 93 -4.14 -10.86 9.05
C LEU A 93 -5.65 -10.66 8.97
N LEU A 94 -6.27 -11.07 7.86
CA LEU A 94 -7.73 -11.03 7.68
C LEU A 94 -8.47 -12.07 8.55
N ALA A 95 -7.77 -13.08 9.03
CA ALA A 95 -8.30 -14.09 9.95
C ALA A 95 -8.42 -13.59 11.40
N LEU A 96 -7.81 -12.45 11.74
CA LEU A 96 -7.93 -11.87 13.08
C LEU A 96 -9.40 -11.53 13.38
N PRO A 97 -9.93 -11.97 14.55
CA PRO A 97 -11.25 -11.60 15.05
C PRO A 97 -11.47 -10.09 15.11
N GLN A 98 -12.66 -9.66 14.69
CA GLN A 98 -13.00 -8.26 14.41
C GLN A 98 -14.15 -7.75 15.28
N GLU A 99 -14.70 -8.61 16.15
CA GLU A 99 -15.84 -8.32 17.01
C GLU A 99 -15.50 -7.23 18.03
N ASP A 100 -14.25 -7.20 18.47
CA ASP A 100 -13.71 -6.21 19.40
C ASP A 100 -12.65 -5.34 18.70
N MET A 101 -13.08 -4.16 18.25
CA MET A 101 -12.22 -3.20 17.56
C MET A 101 -10.98 -2.83 18.38
N GLN A 102 -11.09 -2.69 19.71
CA GLN A 102 -9.93 -2.29 20.53
C GLN A 102 -8.88 -3.40 20.58
N LYS A 103 -9.32 -4.66 20.77
CA LYS A 103 -8.41 -5.81 20.72
C LYS A 103 -7.80 -5.99 19.34
N TYR A 104 -8.59 -5.82 18.28
CA TYR A 104 -8.11 -5.88 16.90
C TYR A 104 -7.01 -4.83 16.64
N LEU A 105 -7.27 -3.57 17.00
CA LEU A 105 -6.30 -2.48 16.81
C LEU A 105 -5.05 -2.68 17.68
N LEU A 106 -5.18 -3.19 18.91
CA LEU A 106 -4.03 -3.55 19.75
C LEU A 106 -3.17 -4.63 19.09
N ALA A 107 -3.79 -5.68 18.53
CA ALA A 107 -3.10 -6.75 17.83
C ALA A 107 -2.35 -6.24 16.60
N LEU A 108 -2.99 -5.38 15.80
CA LEU A 108 -2.37 -4.70 14.68
C LEU A 108 -1.18 -3.85 15.14
N ASP A 109 -1.38 -3.02 16.17
CA ASP A 109 -0.33 -2.13 16.63
C ASP A 109 0.92 -2.91 17.09
N GLN A 110 0.71 -4.02 17.80
CA GLN A 110 1.79 -4.89 18.23
C GLN A 110 2.53 -5.55 17.07
N ILE A 111 1.83 -6.05 16.04
CA ILE A 111 2.54 -6.67 14.90
C ILE A 111 3.32 -5.63 14.09
N PHE A 112 2.75 -4.45 13.85
CA PHE A 112 3.45 -3.37 13.15
C PHE A 112 4.72 -2.93 13.90
N SER A 113 4.68 -2.85 15.23
CA SER A 113 5.83 -2.43 16.03
C SER A 113 6.98 -3.45 16.08
N ASN A 114 6.71 -4.73 15.78
CA ASN A 114 7.71 -5.80 15.87
C ASN A 114 8.08 -6.42 14.51
N ALA A 115 7.44 -5.94 13.43
CA ALA A 115 7.62 -6.49 12.10
C ALA A 115 8.99 -6.14 11.49
N ASP A 116 9.57 -7.11 10.79
CA ASP A 116 10.70 -6.86 9.88
C ASP A 116 10.26 -6.09 8.62
N VAL A 117 11.20 -5.71 7.75
CA VAL A 117 10.89 -4.92 6.55
C VAL A 117 9.93 -5.65 5.60
N GLY A 118 10.07 -6.96 5.42
CA GLY A 118 9.21 -7.74 4.53
C GLY A 118 7.80 -7.91 5.10
N GLU A 119 7.71 -8.08 6.41
CA GLU A 119 6.47 -8.10 7.18
C GLU A 119 5.76 -6.74 7.11
N LEU A 120 6.49 -5.63 7.30
CA LEU A 120 5.94 -4.28 7.16
C LEU A 120 5.40 -4.03 5.75
N VAL A 121 6.10 -4.46 4.70
CA VAL A 121 5.60 -4.36 3.33
C VAL A 121 4.26 -5.08 3.19
N ALA A 122 4.16 -6.32 3.69
CA ALA A 122 2.91 -7.09 3.67
C ALA A 122 1.78 -6.42 4.46
N LEU A 123 2.09 -5.89 5.65
CA LEU A 123 1.13 -5.19 6.49
C LEU A 123 0.61 -3.91 5.81
N TYR A 124 1.51 -3.08 5.27
CA TYR A 124 1.13 -1.79 4.68
C TYR A 124 0.35 -1.93 3.37
N GLN A 125 0.70 -2.90 2.50
CA GLN A 125 -0.07 -3.14 1.28
C GLN A 125 -1.45 -3.77 1.54
N SER A 126 -1.64 -4.38 2.72
CA SER A 126 -2.92 -4.97 3.12
C SER A 126 -3.94 -3.96 3.67
N LEU A 127 -3.50 -2.75 4.05
CA LEU A 127 -4.36 -1.67 4.58
C LEU A 127 -5.72 -1.50 3.90
N PRO A 128 -5.85 -1.48 2.54
CA PRO A 128 -7.15 -1.29 1.88
C PRO A 128 -8.15 -2.44 2.10
N LEU A 129 -7.68 -3.58 2.63
CA LEU A 129 -8.46 -4.79 2.89
C LEU A 129 -8.85 -4.93 4.37
N LEU A 130 -8.23 -4.15 5.27
CA LEU A 130 -8.43 -4.27 6.71
C LEU A 130 -9.72 -3.57 7.17
N PRO A 131 -10.40 -4.10 8.22
CA PRO A 131 -11.51 -3.43 8.87
C PRO A 131 -11.07 -2.15 9.58
N PHE A 132 -12.05 -1.30 9.90
CA PHE A 132 -11.85 -0.02 10.61
C PHE A 132 -10.84 0.93 9.94
N PRO A 133 -10.93 1.14 8.61
CA PRO A 133 -9.88 1.83 7.86
C PRO A 133 -9.66 3.27 8.35
N GLU A 134 -10.66 3.98 8.86
CA GLU A 134 -10.47 5.34 9.40
C GLU A 134 -9.51 5.37 10.60
N GLN A 135 -9.42 4.28 11.37
CA GLN A 135 -8.53 4.16 12.53
C GLN A 135 -7.07 3.93 12.12
N LEU A 136 -6.84 3.45 10.89
CA LEU A 136 -5.50 3.12 10.39
C LEU A 136 -4.77 4.32 9.79
N ARG A 137 -5.37 5.52 9.77
CA ARG A 137 -4.77 6.74 9.18
C ARG A 137 -3.41 7.06 9.78
N LYS A 138 -3.28 7.01 11.11
CA LYS A 138 -2.00 7.27 11.79
C LYS A 138 -0.94 6.24 11.43
N ARG A 139 -1.35 4.98 11.27
CA ARG A 139 -0.47 3.87 10.87
C ARG A 139 0.03 4.07 9.44
N ALA A 140 -0.87 4.30 8.49
CA ALA A 140 -0.50 4.61 7.12
C ALA A 140 0.40 5.86 7.01
N ALA A 141 0.12 6.91 7.80
CA ALA A 141 0.96 8.10 7.89
C ALA A 141 2.37 7.79 8.43
N GLU A 142 2.52 6.79 9.31
CA GLU A 142 3.82 6.29 9.76
C GLU A 142 4.58 5.58 8.65
N GLY A 143 3.91 4.69 7.90
CA GLY A 143 4.53 3.98 6.77
C GLY A 143 5.07 4.94 5.71
N VAL A 144 4.33 5.98 5.36
CA VAL A 144 4.84 7.01 4.42
C VAL A 144 5.93 7.89 5.03
N ARG A 145 6.09 7.97 6.36
CA ARG A 145 7.21 8.68 7.00
C ARG A 145 8.48 7.83 7.10
N SER A 146 8.40 6.52 6.90
CA SER A 146 9.55 5.59 6.93
C SER A 146 10.67 5.99 5.97
N ASN A 147 11.92 5.90 6.41
CA ASN A 147 13.10 6.10 5.54
C ASN A 147 13.36 4.92 4.60
N MET A 148 12.65 3.80 4.78
CA MET A 148 12.77 2.62 3.92
C MET A 148 11.87 2.77 2.70
N THR A 149 12.45 2.91 1.51
CA THR A 149 11.70 3.09 0.25
C THR A 149 10.70 1.96 0.00
N SER A 150 11.02 0.72 0.38
CA SER A 150 10.09 -0.42 0.27
C SER A 150 8.83 -0.24 1.11
N VAL A 151 8.97 0.19 2.37
CA VAL A 151 7.85 0.46 3.28
C VAL A 151 7.03 1.65 2.82
N PHE A 152 7.70 2.72 2.37
CA PHE A 152 7.03 3.87 1.75
C PHE A 152 6.18 3.43 0.54
N ASN A 153 6.78 2.65 -0.37
CA ASN A 153 6.13 2.19 -1.59
C ASN A 153 4.94 1.27 -1.31
N ALA A 154 5.01 0.42 -0.28
CA ALA A 154 3.89 -0.44 0.12
C ALA A 154 2.63 0.35 0.52
N VAL A 155 2.81 1.56 1.05
CA VAL A 155 1.68 2.47 1.33
C VAL A 155 1.29 3.30 0.13
N ALA A 156 2.25 3.83 -0.63
CA ALA A 156 1.99 4.85 -1.64
C ALA A 156 1.62 4.29 -3.03
N LEU A 157 2.22 3.17 -3.44
CA LEU A 157 2.10 2.66 -4.80
C LEU A 157 1.09 1.51 -4.86
N ARG A 158 0.21 1.53 -5.86
CA ARG A 158 -0.79 0.49 -6.12
C ARG A 158 -1.61 0.11 -4.89
N ASN A 159 -1.81 1.10 -4.02
CA ASN A 159 -2.55 1.00 -2.79
C ASN A 159 -3.61 2.13 -2.77
N PRO A 160 -4.91 1.82 -2.78
CA PRO A 160 -5.94 2.85 -2.84
C PRO A 160 -6.15 3.55 -1.49
N TYR A 161 -5.60 3.01 -0.41
CA TYR A 161 -5.84 3.49 0.95
C TYR A 161 -5.50 4.98 1.14
N PRO A 162 -4.34 5.51 0.73
CA PRO A 162 -4.05 6.94 0.89
C PRO A 162 -5.07 7.84 0.17
N ALA A 163 -5.50 7.44 -1.03
CA ALA A 163 -6.42 8.20 -1.85
C ALA A 163 -7.83 8.29 -1.25
N ASP A 164 -8.19 7.30 -0.44
CA ASP A 164 -9.49 7.20 0.23
C ASP A 164 -9.48 7.84 1.63
N TYR A 165 -8.37 7.72 2.39
CA TYR A 165 -8.38 8.04 3.82
C TYR A 165 -7.42 9.15 4.27
N PHE A 166 -6.40 9.53 3.49
CA PHE A 166 -5.55 10.67 3.87
C PHE A 166 -6.30 11.99 3.72
N ASP A 167 -6.05 12.91 4.64
CA ASP A 167 -6.34 14.32 4.42
C ASP A 167 -5.38 14.92 3.37
N ASN A 168 -5.60 16.19 3.00
CA ASN A 168 -4.78 16.84 1.99
C ASN A 168 -3.33 17.02 2.44
N ILE A 169 -3.07 17.25 3.73
CA ILE A 169 -1.71 17.46 4.24
C ILE A 169 -0.89 16.17 4.10
N ALA A 170 -1.39 15.05 4.64
CA ALA A 170 -0.73 13.75 4.57
C ALA A 170 -0.57 13.29 3.11
N TRP A 171 -1.58 13.52 2.27
CA TRP A 171 -1.52 13.24 0.85
C TRP A 171 -0.41 14.04 0.15
N ASN A 172 -0.38 15.36 0.33
CA ASN A 172 0.59 16.23 -0.34
C ASN A 172 2.03 15.89 0.07
N GLN A 173 2.25 15.61 1.36
CA GLN A 173 3.55 15.19 1.88
C GLN A 173 3.98 13.82 1.32
N MET A 174 3.05 12.88 1.16
CA MET A 174 3.34 11.59 0.53
C MET A 174 3.78 11.78 -0.93
N ILE A 175 3.10 12.63 -1.71
CA ILE A 175 3.47 12.91 -3.11
C ILE A 175 4.86 13.55 -3.20
N LEU A 176 5.14 14.57 -2.39
CA LEU A 176 6.48 15.18 -2.35
C LEU A 176 7.55 14.13 -2.03
N LYS A 177 7.29 13.30 -1.02
CA LYS A 177 8.24 12.26 -0.64
C LYS A 177 8.45 11.24 -1.76
N ALA A 178 7.41 10.85 -2.50
CA ALA A 178 7.55 9.96 -3.65
C ALA A 178 8.57 10.51 -4.66
N LEU A 179 8.52 11.82 -4.95
CA LEU A 179 9.51 12.48 -5.81
C LEU A 179 10.92 12.46 -5.20
N PHE A 180 11.07 12.70 -3.89
CA PHE A 180 12.37 12.66 -3.21
C PHE A 180 13.02 11.27 -3.24
N VAL A 181 12.23 10.21 -3.08
CA VAL A 181 12.74 8.82 -3.08
C VAL A 181 12.74 8.19 -4.48
N GLY A 182 12.32 8.92 -5.52
CA GLY A 182 12.34 8.47 -6.91
C GLY A 182 11.26 7.45 -7.26
N SER A 183 10.14 7.42 -6.53
CA SER A 183 9.03 6.51 -6.79
C SER A 183 8.12 7.03 -7.92
N PRO A 184 7.59 6.16 -8.79
CA PRO A 184 6.75 6.54 -9.92
C PRO A 184 5.37 7.04 -9.45
N LEU A 185 5.02 8.28 -9.81
CA LEU A 185 3.74 8.88 -9.40
C LEU A 185 2.54 8.24 -10.12
N TYR A 186 2.73 7.69 -11.33
CA TYR A 186 1.69 7.04 -12.11
C TYR A 186 1.16 5.76 -11.45
N LEU A 187 1.90 5.19 -10.51
CA LEU A 187 1.45 4.07 -9.69
C LEU A 187 0.70 4.49 -8.43
N ILE A 188 0.70 5.79 -8.07
CA ILE A 188 -0.07 6.32 -6.95
C ILE A 188 -1.52 6.49 -7.40
N GLN A 189 -2.40 5.68 -6.83
CA GLN A 189 -3.80 5.66 -7.22
C GLN A 189 -4.51 6.94 -6.78
N GLY A 190 -5.31 7.52 -7.66
CA GLY A 190 -5.98 8.80 -7.40
C GLY A 190 -5.09 10.04 -7.51
N PHE A 191 -3.85 9.92 -8.03
CA PHE A 191 -2.92 11.04 -8.19
C PHE A 191 -3.56 12.29 -8.82
N ASP A 192 -4.14 12.14 -10.01
CA ASP A 192 -4.79 13.27 -10.70
C ASP A 192 -6.05 13.74 -9.96
N ARG A 193 -6.88 12.79 -9.51
CA ARG A 193 -8.16 13.07 -8.83
C ARG A 193 -7.97 13.90 -7.55
N ARG A 194 -6.88 13.66 -6.83
CA ARG A 194 -6.56 14.28 -5.53
C ARG A 194 -5.62 15.49 -5.67
N ALA A 195 -5.30 15.89 -6.90
CA ALA A 195 -4.59 17.14 -7.15
C ALA A 195 -5.35 18.31 -6.50
N ASN A 196 -4.62 19.23 -5.91
CA ASN A 196 -5.18 20.37 -5.19
C ASN A 196 -4.23 21.59 -5.25
N PRO A 197 -4.71 22.82 -4.98
CA PRO A 197 -3.90 24.02 -5.10
C PRO A 197 -2.66 24.05 -4.21
N GLU A 198 -2.74 23.47 -3.01
CA GLU A 198 -1.60 23.40 -2.09
C GLU A 198 -0.52 22.45 -2.62
N LEU A 199 -0.94 21.26 -3.12
CA LEU A 199 -0.03 20.33 -3.77
C LEU A 199 0.67 20.97 -4.98
N ALA A 200 -0.07 21.69 -5.83
CA ALA A 200 0.51 22.34 -6.99
C ALA A 200 1.60 23.35 -6.60
N ARG A 201 1.35 24.18 -5.58
CA ARG A 201 2.36 25.12 -5.04
C ARG A 201 3.58 24.38 -4.50
N MET A 202 3.37 23.35 -3.68
CA MET A 202 4.46 22.52 -3.12
C MET A 202 5.31 21.87 -4.22
N LEU A 203 4.69 21.39 -5.29
CA LEU A 203 5.40 20.80 -6.43
C LEU A 203 6.20 21.82 -7.23
N ILE A 204 5.68 23.04 -7.37
CA ILE A 204 6.39 24.15 -8.02
C ILE A 204 7.61 24.59 -7.22
N ASP A 205 7.47 24.72 -5.89
CA ASP A 205 8.60 25.03 -5.02
C ASP A 205 9.66 23.93 -5.07
N TYR A 206 9.25 22.66 -5.05
CA TYR A 206 10.14 21.53 -5.29
C TYR A 206 10.88 21.63 -6.64
N VAL A 207 10.17 22.00 -7.73
CA VAL A 207 10.81 22.20 -9.04
C VAL A 207 11.87 23.29 -8.98
N ARG A 208 11.56 24.45 -8.38
CA ARG A 208 12.50 25.56 -8.21
C ARG A 208 13.75 25.13 -7.45
N GLU A 209 13.59 24.44 -6.33
CA GLU A 209 14.70 23.90 -5.53
C GLU A 209 15.58 22.93 -6.33
N ARG A 210 14.97 22.02 -7.09
CA ARG A 210 15.70 21.04 -7.91
C ARG A 210 16.47 21.70 -9.04
N LEU A 211 15.86 22.65 -9.75
CA LEU A 211 16.50 23.36 -10.86
C LEU A 211 17.63 24.28 -10.39
N ALA A 212 17.45 24.98 -9.26
CA ALA A 212 18.53 25.77 -8.63
C ALA A 212 19.74 24.89 -8.27
N ALA A 213 19.51 23.63 -7.90
CA ALA A 213 20.53 22.63 -7.65
C ALA A 213 21.03 21.88 -8.91
N LYS A 214 20.62 22.29 -10.12
CA LYS A 214 20.92 21.63 -11.41
C LYS A 214 20.53 20.15 -11.46
N ARG A 215 19.44 19.78 -10.79
CA ARG A 215 18.89 18.41 -10.76
C ARG A 215 17.65 18.32 -11.65
N SER A 216 17.44 17.16 -12.26
CA SER A 216 16.22 16.88 -13.02
C SER A 216 15.00 16.73 -12.11
N VAL A 217 13.82 16.92 -12.73
CA VAL A 217 12.50 16.76 -12.13
C VAL A 217 11.71 15.71 -12.91
N SER A 218 10.83 14.96 -12.24
CA SER A 218 9.97 13.98 -12.93
C SER A 218 8.89 14.71 -13.71
N PRO A 219 8.68 14.43 -15.00
CA PRO A 219 7.61 15.05 -15.78
C PRO A 219 6.21 14.67 -15.27
N GLU A 220 6.09 13.59 -14.49
CA GLU A 220 4.81 13.16 -13.93
C GLU A 220 4.20 14.19 -12.97
N LEU A 221 5.03 15.01 -12.30
CA LEU A 221 4.54 16.01 -11.34
C LEU A 221 3.61 17.04 -11.99
N TRP A 222 3.77 17.29 -13.29
CA TRP A 222 2.98 18.28 -14.02
C TRP A 222 1.50 17.91 -14.12
N ARG A 223 1.16 16.62 -13.97
CA ARG A 223 -0.24 16.16 -13.96
C ARG A 223 -1.04 16.76 -12.80
N ALA A 224 -0.42 16.94 -11.63
CA ALA A 224 -1.06 17.56 -10.47
C ALA A 224 -0.97 19.10 -10.46
N VAL A 225 0.00 19.67 -11.20
CA VAL A 225 0.19 21.12 -11.31
C VAL A 225 -0.76 21.74 -12.35
N GLY A 226 -0.96 21.08 -13.49
CA GLY A 226 -1.62 21.66 -14.66
C GLY A 226 -3.03 22.20 -14.41
N GLN A 227 -3.80 21.60 -13.50
CA GLN A 227 -5.15 22.08 -13.15
C GLN A 227 -5.17 23.38 -12.34
N PHE A 228 -4.08 23.69 -11.63
CA PHE A 228 -4.00 24.80 -10.67
C PHE A 228 -2.91 25.82 -11.00
N ALA A 229 -2.20 25.63 -12.12
CA ALA A 229 -1.15 26.54 -12.55
C ALA A 229 -1.75 27.86 -13.05
N ASP A 230 -1.21 28.96 -12.56
CA ASP A 230 -1.39 30.29 -13.14
C ASP A 230 -0.06 30.81 -13.69
N ALA A 231 -0.12 31.93 -14.43
CA ALA A 231 1.06 32.52 -15.07
C ALA A 231 2.14 32.93 -14.05
N GLU A 232 1.73 33.40 -12.87
CA GLU A 232 2.64 33.84 -11.80
C GLU A 232 3.41 32.65 -11.21
N MET A 233 2.72 31.54 -10.93
CA MET A 233 3.32 30.31 -10.45
C MET A 233 4.41 29.76 -11.38
N LEU A 234 4.27 29.96 -12.69
CA LEU A 234 5.17 29.43 -13.71
C LEU A 234 6.25 30.42 -14.20
N THR A 235 6.23 31.68 -13.75
CA THR A 235 7.04 32.77 -14.34
C THR A 235 8.55 32.47 -14.37
N ASP A 236 9.07 31.73 -13.39
CA ASP A 236 10.50 31.42 -13.26
C ASP A 236 10.85 29.95 -13.54
N ILE A 237 9.89 29.16 -14.03
CA ILE A 237 10.14 27.79 -14.46
C ILE A 237 10.55 27.86 -15.93
N PRO A 238 11.80 27.54 -16.29
CA PRO A 238 12.23 27.52 -17.68
C PRO A 238 11.26 26.66 -18.48
N GLN A 239 10.72 27.21 -19.58
CA GLN A 239 9.76 26.51 -20.42
C GLN A 239 10.30 25.12 -20.79
N PHE A 240 9.60 24.07 -20.37
CA PHE A 240 9.79 22.71 -20.89
C PHE A 240 9.13 22.59 -22.27
N LEU A 241 9.48 23.47 -23.22
CA LEU A 241 9.15 23.35 -24.64
C LEU A 241 10.35 22.99 -25.51
N GLU A 242 11.48 22.61 -24.94
CA GLU A 242 12.53 21.89 -25.65
C GLU A 242 12.35 20.37 -25.48
N ILE A 243 11.19 19.86 -25.91
CA ILE A 243 11.14 18.46 -26.36
C ILE A 243 11.82 18.45 -27.72
N ARG A 244 13.12 18.11 -27.66
CA ARG A 244 13.99 17.62 -28.73
C ARG A 244 13.26 17.29 -30.04
N ASN A 245 13.62 18.01 -31.11
CA ASN A 245 13.56 17.51 -32.49
C ASN A 245 14.32 16.19 -32.61
#